data_AF-A0A1S6KZT7-F1
#
_entry.id   AF-A0A1S6KZT7-F1
#
_cell.length_a   1.000
_cell.length_b   1.000
_cell.length_c   1.000
_cell.angle_alpha   90.00
_cell.angle_beta   90.00
_cell.angle_gamma   90.00
#
_symmetry.space_group_name_H-M   'P 1'
#
loop_
_entity.id
_entity.type
_entity.pdbx_description
1 polymer ?
#
loop_
_entity_poly.entity_id
_entity_poly.type
_entity_poly.pdbx_seq_one_letter_code
_entity_poly.pdbx_strand_id
1 'polypeptide(L)'
;LFSKRISLYRSCEPRRGALQVPSVTPAHSLRQRTVAAMAPREREDISYFGAGPALLPTDVLASAAQALVNYKGTGLGLAEHSHRSALAGNILNEVKADLVSYLDIPEDYE
;
A
#
# COMPACT_ATOMS: atom_id res chain seq x y z
N LEU A 1 -54.18 12.01 22.64
CA LEU A 1 -53.39 12.73 21.61
C LEU A 1 -52.08 11.96 21.48
N PHE A 2 -51.71 11.19 20.47
CA PHE A 2 -52.00 11.03 19.05
C PHE A 2 -51.64 9.54 18.79
N SER A 3 -52.58 8.61 18.60
CA SER A 3 -53.27 8.32 17.34
C SER A 3 -52.35 8.20 16.11
N LYS A 4 -52.12 6.93 15.71
CA LYS A 4 -52.19 6.38 14.34
C LYS A 4 -50.91 6.14 13.53
N ARG A 5 -50.86 4.87 13.09
CA ARG A 5 -50.39 4.31 11.79
C ARG A 5 -48.86 4.22 11.67
N ILE A 6 -48.26 3.15 11.15
CA ILE A 6 -48.54 2.37 9.92
C ILE A 6 -48.01 0.94 10.19
N SER A 7 -48.81 -0.13 10.30
CA SER A 7 -49.56 -0.85 9.25
C SER A 7 -48.70 -1.56 8.20
N LEU A 8 -48.48 -2.86 8.43
CA LEU A 8 -48.51 -3.94 7.45
C LEU A 8 -47.58 -3.82 6.22
N TYR A 9 -46.39 -4.43 6.32
CA TYR A 9 -45.77 -5.08 5.15
C TYR A 9 -46.13 -6.57 5.17
N ARG A 10 -47.28 -6.85 4.56
CA ARG A 10 -47.78 -8.20 4.27
C ARG A 10 -47.31 -8.58 2.87
N SER A 11 -46.71 -9.76 2.80
CA SER A 11 -46.48 -10.63 1.64
C SER A 11 -47.01 -10.15 0.29
N CYS A 12 -46.11 -9.96 -0.68
CA CYS A 12 -46.45 -9.99 -2.10
C CYS A 12 -45.54 -11.00 -2.79
N GLU A 13 -46.12 -12.16 -3.08
CA GLU A 13 -45.54 -13.25 -3.86
C GLU A 13 -45.37 -12.88 -5.35
N PRO A 14 -44.57 -13.64 -6.11
CA PRO A 14 -43.92 -13.16 -7.32
C PRO A 14 -44.84 -13.20 -8.53
N ARG A 15 -44.90 -12.10 -9.29
CA ARG A 15 -45.47 -12.14 -10.64
C ARG A 15 -44.47 -12.79 -11.59
N ARG A 16 -44.86 -13.98 -12.07
CA ARG A 16 -44.32 -14.67 -13.24
C ARG A 16 -44.28 -13.71 -14.43
N GLY A 17 -43.08 -13.34 -14.84
CA GLY A 17 -42.79 -12.79 -16.15
C GLY A 17 -41.59 -13.55 -16.69
N ALA A 18 -41.85 -14.48 -17.60
CA ALA A 18 -40.80 -15.20 -18.31
C ALA A 18 -39.99 -14.20 -19.14
N LEU A 19 -38.75 -13.94 -18.71
CA LEU A 19 -37.73 -13.41 -19.62
C LEU A 19 -36.76 -14.54 -19.91
N GLN A 20 -36.71 -14.87 -21.20
CA GLN A 20 -35.84 -15.86 -21.82
C GLN A 20 -34.39 -15.68 -21.35
N VAL A 21 -33.83 -16.73 -20.76
CA VAL A 21 -32.38 -16.85 -20.51
C VAL A 21 -31.65 -17.06 -21.84
N PRO A 22 -30.64 -16.26 -22.21
CA PRO A 22 -29.67 -16.71 -23.19
C PRO A 22 -28.75 -17.73 -22.50
N SER A 23 -28.89 -18.99 -22.90
CA SER A 23 -27.95 -20.06 -22.58
C SER A 23 -26.59 -19.74 -23.20
N VAL A 24 -25.64 -19.28 -22.38
CA VAL A 24 -24.23 -19.17 -22.75
C VAL A 24 -23.38 -19.85 -21.68
N THR A 25 -23.00 -21.08 -22.01
CA THR A 25 -21.91 -21.96 -21.54
C THR A 25 -21.02 -21.57 -20.33
N PRO A 26 -20.62 -22.55 -19.49
CA PRO A 26 -19.65 -22.35 -18.42
C PRO A 26 -18.22 -22.36 -18.98
N ALA A 27 -17.70 -21.20 -19.37
CA ALA A 27 -16.28 -21.06 -19.66
C ALA A 27 -15.55 -20.67 -18.37
N HIS A 28 -15.15 -21.72 -17.66
CA HIS A 28 -14.09 -21.75 -16.68
C HIS A 28 -12.94 -20.81 -17.08
N SER A 29 -12.70 -19.80 -16.25
CA SER A 29 -11.42 -19.09 -16.04
C SER A 29 -11.72 -17.66 -15.63
N LEU A 30 -12.19 -17.51 -14.39
CA LEU A 30 -11.75 -16.36 -13.59
C LEU A 30 -10.23 -16.50 -13.51
N ARG A 31 -9.52 -15.96 -14.51
CA ARG A 31 -8.11 -15.64 -14.36
C ARG A 31 -8.11 -14.62 -13.24
N GLN A 32 -7.89 -15.14 -12.04
CA GLN A 32 -7.18 -14.48 -10.99
C GLN A 32 -6.19 -13.55 -11.70
N ARG A 33 -6.47 -12.25 -11.69
CA ARG A 33 -5.38 -11.29 -11.78
C ARG A 33 -4.64 -11.50 -10.47
N THR A 34 -3.82 -12.54 -10.46
CA THR A 34 -2.80 -12.74 -9.45
C THR A 34 -2.06 -11.43 -9.43
N VAL A 35 -2.18 -10.69 -8.33
CA VAL A 35 -1.26 -9.63 -7.93
C VAL A 35 0.10 -10.28 -7.63
N ALA A 36 0.62 -11.04 -8.59
CA ALA A 36 1.91 -11.67 -8.53
C ALA A 36 2.89 -10.64 -9.10
N ALA A 37 3.68 -10.09 -8.18
CA ALA A 37 4.90 -9.34 -8.47
C ALA A 37 4.74 -8.19 -9.47
N MET A 38 4.24 -7.04 -9.01
CA MET A 38 4.60 -5.79 -9.68
C MET A 38 6.09 -5.54 -9.38
N ALA A 39 6.95 -6.01 -10.28
CA ALA A 39 8.30 -5.48 -10.41
C ALA A 39 8.21 -3.94 -10.46
N PRO A 40 9.21 -3.19 -9.93
CA PRO A 40 9.17 -1.74 -10.00
C PRO A 40 8.98 -1.35 -11.46
N ARG A 41 7.94 -0.54 -11.74
CA ARG A 41 7.73 0.05 -13.06
C ARG A 41 9.04 0.76 -13.41
N GLU A 42 9.67 0.39 -14.52
CA GLU A 42 10.94 1.00 -14.93
C GLU A 42 10.77 2.52 -14.93
N ARG A 43 11.64 3.19 -14.19
CA ARG A 43 11.68 4.64 -14.12
C ARG A 43 12.74 5.06 -15.11
N GLU A 44 12.36 5.83 -16.13
CA GLU A 44 13.29 6.32 -17.13
C GLU A 44 14.39 7.18 -16.48
N ASP A 45 15.60 7.16 -17.05
CA ASP A 45 16.70 8.03 -16.61
C ASP A 45 16.35 9.48 -16.95
N ILE A 46 15.82 10.20 -15.94
CA ILE A 46 15.37 11.58 -16.07
C ILE A 46 16.45 12.49 -15.49
N SER A 47 16.92 13.45 -16.28
CA SER A 47 17.81 14.50 -15.79
C SER A 47 17.01 15.66 -15.20
N TYR A 48 16.94 15.74 -13.87
CA TYR A 48 16.26 16.82 -13.14
C TYR A 48 17.29 17.70 -12.44
N PHE A 49 17.41 18.97 -12.89
CA PHE A 49 18.37 19.95 -12.38
C PHE A 49 17.72 21.04 -11.50
N GLY A 50 16.67 20.69 -10.76
CA GLY A 50 16.05 21.60 -9.80
C GLY A 50 16.99 21.94 -8.64
N ALA A 51 16.88 23.16 -8.10
CA ALA A 51 17.72 23.63 -6.99
C ALA A 51 17.39 22.99 -5.62
N GLY A 52 16.28 22.25 -5.52
CA GLY A 52 15.81 21.62 -4.27
C GLY A 52 14.28 21.62 -4.21
N PRO A 53 13.59 20.47 -3.99
CA PRO A 53 14.13 19.11 -3.76
C PRO A 53 14.92 18.57 -4.96
N ALA A 54 15.85 17.63 -4.72
CA ALA A 54 16.77 17.08 -5.72
C ALA A 54 16.35 15.68 -6.20
N LEU A 55 16.97 15.20 -7.29
CA LEU A 55 16.73 13.86 -7.82
C LEU A 55 17.39 12.79 -6.94
N LEU A 56 16.63 11.74 -6.62
CA LEU A 56 17.12 10.56 -5.90
C LEU A 56 17.32 9.37 -6.86
N PRO A 57 18.31 8.50 -6.58
CA PRO A 57 18.54 7.25 -7.31
C PRO A 57 17.31 6.33 -7.34
N THR A 58 17.10 5.66 -8.48
CA THR A 58 15.91 4.81 -8.71
C THR A 58 15.90 3.56 -7.83
N ASP A 59 17.06 2.97 -7.56
CA ASP A 59 17.26 1.82 -6.67
C ASP A 59 16.85 2.12 -5.22
N VAL A 60 17.21 3.30 -4.72
CA VAL A 60 16.83 3.76 -3.36
C VAL A 60 15.31 3.95 -3.28
N LEU A 61 14.69 4.55 -4.29
CA LEU A 61 13.24 4.74 -4.33
C LEU A 61 12.48 3.42 -4.44
N ALA A 62 12.98 2.46 -5.23
CA ALA A 62 12.40 1.13 -5.32
C ALA A 62 12.44 0.40 -3.97
N SER A 63 13.59 0.48 -3.28
CA SER A 63 13.77 -0.09 -1.95
C SER A 63 12.86 0.57 -0.91
N ALA A 64 12.77 1.91 -0.93
CA ALA A 64 11.87 2.67 -0.07
C ALA A 64 10.39 2.33 -0.32
N ALA A 65 9.98 2.16 -1.58
CA ALA A 65 8.62 1.76 -1.93
C ALA A 65 8.27 0.36 -1.38
N GLN A 66 9.21 -0.59 -1.44
CA GLN A 66 9.02 -1.91 -0.86
C GLN A 66 8.94 -1.85 0.68
N ALA A 67 9.84 -1.08 1.30
CA ALA A 67 9.86 -0.84 2.74
C ALA A 67 8.56 -0.20 3.26
N LEU A 68 7.94 0.68 2.49
CA LEU A 68 6.65 1.29 2.83
C LEU A 68 5.50 0.27 2.86
N VAL A 69 5.56 -0.79 2.07
CA VAL A 69 4.52 -1.84 2.03
C VAL A 69 4.77 -2.91 3.09
N ASN A 70 6.00 -3.39 3.21
CA ASN A 70 6.37 -4.38 4.23
C ASN A 70 7.84 -4.21 4.59
N TYR A 71 8.11 -3.70 5.78
CA TYR A 71 9.47 -3.50 6.24
C TYR A 71 10.03 -4.77 6.87
N LYS A 72 11.13 -5.31 6.31
CA LYS A 72 11.87 -6.49 6.84
C LYS A 72 10.98 -7.70 7.21
N GLY A 73 9.83 -7.87 6.54
CA GLY A 73 8.93 -9.02 6.77
C GLY A 73 8.10 -8.92 8.06
N THR A 74 7.97 -7.75 8.67
CA THR A 74 7.14 -7.57 9.88
C THR A 74 5.64 -7.65 9.60
N GLY A 75 5.24 -7.65 8.33
CA GLY A 75 3.83 -7.62 7.91
C GLY A 75 3.18 -6.24 8.08
N LEU A 76 3.98 -5.23 8.40
CA LEU A 76 3.59 -3.83 8.55
C LEU A 76 4.50 -2.97 7.68
N GLY A 77 3.96 -1.90 7.13
CA GLY A 77 4.72 -0.89 6.40
C GLY A 77 5.63 -0.09 7.32
N LEU A 78 6.74 0.43 6.80
CA LEU A 78 7.66 1.27 7.58
C LEU A 78 6.95 2.46 8.25
N ALA A 79 5.98 3.07 7.56
CA ALA A 79 5.22 4.22 8.07
C ALA A 79 4.19 3.86 9.16
N GLU A 80 3.92 2.57 9.38
CA GLU A 80 2.96 2.10 10.38
C GLU A 80 3.66 1.75 11.71
N HIS A 81 4.98 1.60 11.70
CA HIS A 81 5.76 1.36 12.91
C HIS A 81 5.83 2.62 13.78
N SER A 82 5.67 2.43 15.09
CA SER A 82 5.83 3.52 16.05
C SER A 82 7.27 4.02 16.07
N HIS A 83 7.45 5.35 16.11
CA HIS A 83 8.75 5.99 16.30
C HIS A 83 9.45 5.60 17.61
N ARG A 84 8.70 5.08 18.60
CA ARG A 84 9.24 4.59 19.89
C ARG A 84 9.59 3.11 19.87
N SER A 85 9.28 2.41 18.78
CA SER A 85 9.59 0.99 18.67
C SER A 85 11.12 0.79 18.62
N ALA A 86 11.58 -0.36 19.12
CA ALA A 86 12.98 -0.75 19.00
C ALA A 86 13.45 -0.77 17.53
N LEU A 87 12.53 -1.10 16.61
CA LEU A 87 12.80 -1.10 15.18
C LEU A 87 13.15 0.31 14.66
N ALA A 88 12.33 1.32 15.00
CA ALA A 88 12.63 2.71 14.64
C ALA A 88 13.93 3.22 15.28
N GLY A 89 14.19 2.84 16.54
CA GLY A 89 15.45 3.15 17.21
C GLY A 89 16.67 2.53 16.51
N ASN A 90 16.57 1.27 16.07
CA ASN A 90 17.64 0.59 15.35
C ASN A 90 17.94 1.26 13.99
N ILE A 91 16.91 1.65 13.24
CA ILE A 91 17.07 2.39 11.98
C ILE A 91 17.81 3.71 12.24
N LEU A 92 17.41 4.46 13.27
CA LEU A 92 18.04 5.73 13.60
C LEU A 92 19.51 5.54 13.97
N ASN A 93 19.83 4.51 14.74
CA ASN A 93 21.21 4.20 15.14
C ASN A 93 22.07 3.78 13.94
N GLU A 94 21.54 2.96 13.02
CA GLU A 94 22.21 2.62 11.75
C GLU A 94 22.51 3.89 10.94
N VAL A 95 21.50 4.74 10.72
CA VAL A 95 21.68 5.98 9.93
C VAL A 95 22.70 6.92 10.57
N LYS A 96 22.69 7.05 11.91
CA LYS A 96 23.69 7.85 12.62
C LYS A 96 25.10 7.29 12.42
N ALA A 97 25.29 5.98 12.58
CA ALA A 97 26.59 5.34 12.40
C ALA A 97 27.09 5.49 10.95
N ASP A 98 26.20 5.31 9.97
CA ASP A 98 26.51 5.48 8.55
C ASP A 98 26.93 6.92 8.24
N LEU A 99 26.22 7.93 8.78
CA LEU A 99 26.57 9.33 8.58
C LEU A 99 27.93 9.68 9.20
N VAL A 100 28.20 9.21 10.42
CA VAL A 100 29.49 9.41 11.08
C VAL A 100 30.62 8.79 10.26
N SER A 101 30.39 7.58 9.73
CA SER A 101 31.32 6.86 8.87
C SER A 101 31.57 7.57 7.53
N TYR A 102 30.53 8.07 6.86
CA TYR A 102 30.67 8.74 5.55
C TYR A 102 31.22 10.16 5.63
N LEU A 103 31.02 10.85 6.75
CA LEU A 103 31.44 12.23 6.94
C LEU A 103 32.70 12.37 7.80
N ASP A 104 33.31 11.25 8.22
CA ASP A 104 34.49 11.19 9.09
C ASP A 104 34.35 12.10 10.33
N ILE A 105 33.19 12.06 10.98
CA ILE A 105 32.89 12.92 12.12
C ILE A 105 33.64 12.41 13.35
N PRO A 106 34.40 13.26 14.07
CA PRO A 106 35.08 12.85 15.29
C PRO A 106 34.07 12.52 16.41
N GLU A 107 34.38 11.53 17.24
CA GLU A 107 33.51 10.98 18.31
C GLU A 107 33.12 11.99 19.41
N ASP A 108 33.68 13.20 19.39
CA ASP A 108 33.36 14.29 20.32
C ASP A 108 32.00 14.97 20.02
N TYR A 109 31.32 14.62 18.93
CA TYR A 109 30.01 15.15 18.56
C TYR A 109 28.93 14.05 18.59
N GLU A 110 27.91 14.22 19.44
CA GLU A 110 26.68 13.39 19.49
C GLU A 110 25.56 13.85 18.53
#